data_AF-A0ABD5YLB9-F1
#
_entry.id   AF-A0ABD5YLB9-F1
#
_cell.length_a   1.000
_cell.length_b   1.000
_cell.length_c   1.000
_cell.angle_alpha   90.00
_cell.angle_beta   90.00
_cell.angle_gamma   90.00
#
_symmetry.space_group_name_H-M   'P 1'
#
loop_
_entity.id
_entity.type
_entity.pdbx_description
1 polymer ?
#
loop_
_entity_poly.entity_id
_entity_poly.type
_entity_poly.pdbx_seq_one_letter_code
_entity_poly.pdbx_strand_id
1 'polypeptide(L)'
;MTAEYFGERAHISCQTCGKGAVFPFPPGCLTQFDRSELPAAFARWLRQLVKRTIAGFCHVCAGRVDGALARLPGGTEANPKPSQAAFECQRCGGGMRFSGATLATFHPQVESFFFEHDLHLLAGHASRAWSRLDRFDSETLETDPPRLEMTFAHGGETLTAEIMPDATIRTVQRYATDS
;
A
#
# COMPACT_ATOMS: atom_id res chain seq x y z
N MET A 1 -3.15 6.35 16.03
CA MET A 1 -3.75 5.33 15.15
C MET A 1 -4.97 4.80 15.85
N THR A 2 -6.06 4.60 15.13
CA THR A 2 -7.26 3.91 15.65
C THR A 2 -7.50 2.64 14.87
N ALA A 3 -8.10 1.67 15.53
CA ALA A 3 -8.47 0.38 14.96
C ALA A 3 -9.89 0.04 15.40
N GLU A 4 -10.72 -0.35 14.43
CA GLU A 4 -12.09 -0.78 14.66
C GLU A 4 -12.33 -2.09 13.90
N TYR A 5 -13.23 -2.92 14.42
CA TYR A 5 -13.61 -4.17 13.77
C TYR A 5 -15.13 -4.27 13.72
N PHE A 6 -15.67 -4.45 12.52
CA PHE A 6 -17.10 -4.64 12.31
C PHE A 6 -17.34 -5.36 10.99
N GLY A 7 -18.34 -6.26 10.96
CA GLY A 7 -18.76 -6.94 9.72
C GLY A 7 -17.65 -7.73 9.03
N GLU A 8 -16.79 -8.42 9.79
CA GLU A 8 -15.64 -9.19 9.27
C GLU A 8 -14.54 -8.35 8.61
N ARG A 9 -14.49 -7.05 8.94
CA ARG A 9 -13.52 -6.12 8.39
C ARG A 9 -12.78 -5.39 9.48
N ALA A 10 -11.47 -5.29 9.30
CA ALA A 10 -10.62 -4.40 10.06
C ALA A 10 -10.64 -3.02 9.41
N HIS A 11 -10.78 -2.00 10.24
CA HIS A 11 -10.65 -0.60 9.90
C HIS A 11 -9.44 -0.07 10.64
N ILE A 12 -8.49 0.50 9.91
CA ILE A 12 -7.32 1.16 10.49
C ILE A 12 -7.22 2.58 9.96
N SER A 13 -7.11 3.54 10.87
CA SER A 13 -7.12 4.97 10.51
C SER A 13 -6.02 5.73 11.23
N CYS A 14 -5.37 6.63 10.49
CA CYS A 14 -4.41 7.60 11.02
C CYS A 14 -5.13 8.93 11.24
N GLN A 15 -5.33 9.31 12.51
CA GLN A 15 -5.98 10.58 12.85
C GLN A 15 -5.16 11.81 12.43
N THR A 16 -3.84 11.69 12.34
CA THR A 16 -2.96 12.81 11.99
C THR A 16 -3.02 13.17 10.50
N CYS A 17 -3.06 12.16 9.62
CA CYS A 17 -3.08 12.39 8.17
C CYS A 17 -4.40 12.03 7.49
N GLY A 18 -5.42 11.61 8.25
CA GLY A 18 -6.75 11.26 7.76
C GLY A 18 -6.83 10.00 6.88
N LYS A 19 -5.70 9.33 6.62
CA LYS A 19 -5.62 8.15 5.74
C LYS A 19 -5.80 6.85 6.52
N GLY A 20 -6.24 5.80 5.84
CA GLY A 20 -6.49 4.49 6.44
C GLY A 20 -6.79 3.40 5.41
N ALA A 21 -7.19 2.24 5.90
CA ALA A 21 -7.62 1.12 5.07
C ALA A 21 -8.77 0.34 5.73
N VAL A 22 -9.61 -0.26 4.89
CA VAL A 22 -10.67 -1.18 5.31
C VAL A 22 -10.52 -2.48 4.52
N PHE A 23 -10.34 -3.60 5.22
CA PHE A 23 -10.01 -4.87 4.58
C PHE A 23 -10.55 -6.07 5.36
N PRO A 24 -10.70 -7.24 4.70
CA PRO A 24 -11.13 -8.48 5.36
C PRO A 24 -10.15 -8.89 6.46
N PHE A 25 -10.65 -9.25 7.63
CA PHE A 25 -9.82 -9.68 8.76
C PHE A 25 -10.50 -10.84 9.51
N PRO A 26 -9.85 -12.01 9.65
CA PRO A 26 -10.42 -13.12 10.41
C PRO A 26 -10.56 -12.76 11.91
N PRO A 27 -11.74 -12.93 12.52
CA PRO A 27 -11.96 -12.53 13.92
C PRO A 27 -11.19 -13.35 14.95
N GLY A 28 -10.69 -14.54 14.57
CA GLY A 28 -10.21 -15.55 15.52
C GLY A 28 -9.08 -15.09 16.44
N CYS A 29 -8.28 -14.10 16.04
CA CYS A 29 -7.20 -13.55 16.86
C CYS A 29 -7.55 -12.24 17.57
N LEU A 30 -8.78 -11.69 17.41
CA LEU A 30 -9.13 -10.40 18.00
C LEU A 30 -9.10 -10.40 19.53
N THR A 31 -9.47 -11.52 20.16
CA THR A 31 -9.42 -11.67 21.62
C THR A 31 -8.04 -11.99 22.15
N GLN A 32 -7.04 -12.16 21.26
CA GLN A 32 -5.66 -12.48 21.59
C GLN A 32 -4.74 -11.25 21.54
N PHE A 33 -5.27 -10.07 21.20
CA PHE A 33 -4.55 -8.80 21.18
C PHE A 33 -5.27 -7.80 22.08
N ASP A 34 -4.48 -7.00 22.81
CA ASP A 34 -5.02 -5.85 23.51
C ASP A 34 -5.49 -4.80 22.49
N ARG A 35 -6.47 -3.98 22.87
CA ARG A 35 -7.03 -2.93 22.00
C ARG A 35 -5.95 -1.97 21.46
N SER A 36 -4.93 -1.67 22.26
CA SER A 36 -3.79 -0.83 21.86
C SER A 36 -2.89 -1.47 20.81
N GLU A 37 -2.88 -2.81 20.70
CA GLU A 37 -2.05 -3.55 19.75
C GLU A 37 -2.75 -3.77 18.41
N LEU A 38 -4.09 -3.66 18.36
CA LEU A 38 -4.89 -3.90 17.17
C LEU A 38 -4.43 -3.12 15.93
N PRO A 39 -4.04 -1.82 15.99
CA PRO A 39 -3.54 -1.14 14.81
C PRO A 39 -2.31 -1.82 14.20
N ALA A 40 -1.37 -2.29 15.02
CA ALA A 40 -0.19 -3.00 14.53
C ALA A 40 -0.56 -4.41 14.03
N ALA A 41 -1.46 -5.12 14.71
CA ALA A 41 -1.95 -6.42 14.26
C ALA A 41 -2.65 -6.34 12.88
N PHE A 42 -3.51 -5.34 12.71
CA PHE A 42 -4.20 -5.05 11.46
C PHE A 42 -3.23 -4.66 10.35
N ALA A 43 -2.21 -3.85 10.65
CA ALA A 43 -1.16 -3.51 9.67
C ALA A 43 -0.37 -4.74 9.21
N ARG A 44 0.01 -5.63 10.14
CA ARG A 44 0.68 -6.90 9.80
C ARG A 44 -0.19 -7.76 8.89
N TRP A 45 -1.49 -7.87 9.17
CA TRP A 45 -2.42 -8.63 8.33
C TRP A 45 -2.62 -7.99 6.95
N LEU A 46 -2.81 -6.67 6.89
CA LEU A 46 -2.93 -5.93 5.64
C LEU A 46 -1.70 -6.14 4.75
N ARG A 47 -0.49 -6.10 5.32
CA ARG A 47 0.74 -6.42 4.58
C ARG A 47 0.69 -7.82 3.98
N GLN A 48 0.25 -8.83 4.73
CA GLN A 48 0.13 -10.19 4.20
C GLN A 48 -0.91 -10.29 3.07
N LEU A 49 -2.05 -9.62 3.21
CA LEU A 49 -3.06 -9.53 2.14
C LEU A 49 -2.48 -8.91 0.88
N VAL A 50 -1.77 -7.79 1.01
CA VAL A 50 -1.13 -7.11 -0.13
C VAL A 50 -0.09 -8.03 -0.78
N LYS A 51 0.85 -8.57 -0.01
CA LYS A 51 1.92 -9.45 -0.53
C LYS A 51 1.38 -10.69 -1.21
N ARG A 52 0.38 -11.35 -0.62
CA ARG A 52 -0.29 -12.51 -1.22
C ARG A 52 -0.98 -12.17 -2.54
N THR A 53 -1.65 -11.02 -2.59
CA THR A 53 -2.35 -10.55 -3.80
C THR A 53 -1.37 -10.21 -4.92
N ILE A 54 -0.29 -9.48 -4.61
CA ILE A 54 0.78 -9.14 -5.58
C ILE A 54 1.47 -10.41 -6.09
N ALA A 55 1.62 -11.43 -5.24
CA ALA A 55 2.14 -12.74 -5.65
C ALA A 55 1.16 -13.56 -6.52
N GLY A 56 0.00 -13.01 -6.90
CA GLY A 56 -0.94 -13.64 -7.81
C GLY A 56 -1.96 -14.56 -7.15
N PHE A 57 -2.15 -14.48 -5.82
CA PHE A 57 -3.10 -15.34 -5.11
C PHE A 57 -4.32 -14.57 -4.57
N CYS A 58 -5.51 -15.02 -4.92
CA CYS A 58 -6.77 -14.52 -4.36
C CYS A 58 -6.82 -14.72 -2.85
N HIS A 59 -7.17 -13.66 -2.11
CA HIS A 59 -7.26 -13.72 -0.65
C HIS A 59 -8.36 -14.68 -0.15
N VAL A 60 -9.39 -14.94 -0.97
CA VAL A 60 -10.52 -15.83 -0.63
C VAL A 60 -10.21 -17.29 -0.97
N CYS A 61 -10.02 -17.61 -2.25
CA CYS A 61 -9.97 -19.01 -2.72
C CYS A 61 -8.57 -19.51 -3.13
N ALA A 62 -7.53 -18.68 -2.96
CA ALA A 62 -6.16 -18.97 -3.43
C ALA A 62 -6.02 -19.18 -4.95
N GLY A 63 -7.07 -18.93 -5.74
CA GLY A 63 -7.00 -18.95 -7.20
C GLY A 63 -6.10 -17.83 -7.74
N ARG A 64 -5.64 -17.98 -8.98
CA ARG A 64 -4.83 -16.97 -9.67
C ARG A 64 -5.60 -15.65 -9.76
N VAL A 65 -4.89 -14.54 -9.49
CA VAL A 65 -5.32 -13.18 -9.78
C VAL A 65 -4.25 -12.51 -10.61
N ASP A 66 -4.68 -11.74 -11.60
CA ASP A 66 -3.79 -10.88 -12.38
C ASP A 66 -4.09 -9.41 -11.98
N GLY A 67 -3.04 -8.60 -11.94
CA GLY A 67 -3.12 -7.18 -11.57
C GLY A 67 -3.29 -6.30 -12.79
N ALA A 68 -3.92 -5.14 -12.60
CA ALA A 68 -3.95 -4.08 -13.60
C ALA A 68 -3.88 -2.71 -12.94
N LEU A 69 -3.08 -1.80 -13.49
CA LEU A 69 -3.07 -0.39 -13.09
C LEU A 69 -4.33 0.30 -13.66
N ALA A 70 -5.43 0.18 -12.91
CA ALA A 70 -6.77 0.58 -13.32
C ALA A 70 -6.99 2.11 -13.33
N ARG A 71 -6.20 2.87 -12.57
CA ARG A 71 -6.29 4.35 -12.54
C ARG A 71 -4.95 4.99 -12.20
N LEU A 72 -4.59 6.00 -12.98
CA LEU A 72 -3.45 6.89 -12.72
C LEU A 72 -3.81 7.99 -11.71
N PRO A 73 -2.82 8.61 -11.02
CA PRO A 73 -3.10 9.69 -10.09
C PRO A 73 -3.68 10.93 -10.81
N GLY A 74 -4.47 11.71 -10.09
CA GLY A 74 -5.05 12.97 -10.60
C GLY A 74 -5.98 13.61 -9.59
N GLY A 75 -6.97 14.39 -10.07
CA GLY A 75 -7.90 15.12 -9.21
C GLY A 75 -7.39 16.52 -8.85
N THR A 76 -8.02 17.14 -7.85
CA THR A 76 -7.64 18.46 -7.32
C THR A 76 -7.15 18.33 -5.89
N GLU A 77 -6.55 19.39 -5.32
CA GLU A 77 -6.16 19.39 -3.91
C GLU A 77 -7.35 19.14 -2.97
N ALA A 78 -8.53 19.69 -3.29
CA ALA A 78 -9.77 19.47 -2.54
C ALA A 78 -10.39 18.08 -2.76
N ASN A 79 -10.04 17.39 -3.86
CA ASN A 79 -10.55 16.06 -4.19
C ASN A 79 -9.49 15.22 -4.92
N PRO A 80 -8.46 14.77 -4.18
CA PRO A 80 -7.36 14.03 -4.76
C PRO A 80 -7.83 12.63 -5.20
N LYS A 81 -7.41 12.22 -6.39
CA LYS A 81 -7.67 10.89 -6.94
C LYS A 81 -6.36 10.11 -6.96
N PRO A 82 -6.05 9.33 -5.91
CA PRO A 82 -4.85 8.49 -5.93
C PRO A 82 -4.96 7.42 -7.02
N SER A 83 -3.80 6.98 -7.47
CA SER A 83 -3.68 5.82 -8.34
C SER A 83 -4.32 4.58 -7.73
N GLN A 84 -4.73 3.64 -8.58
CA GLN A 84 -5.36 2.41 -8.16
C GLN A 84 -4.95 1.25 -9.05
N ALA A 85 -4.46 0.20 -8.42
CA ALA A 85 -4.34 -1.11 -9.01
C ALA A 85 -5.53 -1.98 -8.59
N ALA A 86 -6.06 -2.76 -9.53
CA ALA A 86 -7.13 -3.72 -9.33
C ALA A 86 -6.60 -5.14 -9.52
N PHE A 87 -7.05 -6.06 -8.68
CA PHE A 87 -6.73 -7.48 -8.73
C PHE A 87 -8.03 -8.24 -8.63
N GLU A 88 -8.39 -8.97 -9.69
CA GLU A 88 -9.70 -9.60 -9.82
C GLU A 88 -9.56 -11.12 -10.05
N CYS A 89 -10.30 -11.92 -9.28
CA CYS A 89 -10.27 -13.36 -9.38
C CYS A 89 -11.42 -13.87 -10.25
N GLN A 90 -11.07 -14.46 -11.39
CA GLN A 90 -12.06 -15.03 -12.32
C GLN A 90 -12.77 -16.28 -11.78
N ARG A 91 -12.22 -16.92 -10.73
CA ARG A 91 -12.80 -18.15 -10.16
C ARG A 91 -13.94 -17.89 -9.18
N CYS A 92 -13.75 -16.96 -8.24
CA CYS A 92 -14.73 -16.70 -7.17
C CYS A 92 -15.36 -15.31 -7.23
N GLY A 93 -14.93 -14.44 -8.17
CA GLY A 93 -15.39 -13.06 -8.28
C GLY A 93 -14.84 -12.12 -7.21
N GLY A 94 -14.03 -12.62 -6.26
CA GLY A 94 -13.37 -11.78 -5.27
C GLY A 94 -12.31 -10.87 -5.88
N GLY A 95 -12.02 -9.74 -5.24
CA GLY A 95 -10.99 -8.83 -5.71
C GLY A 95 -10.46 -7.90 -4.63
N MET A 96 -9.34 -7.27 -4.92
CA MET A 96 -8.70 -6.27 -4.07
C MET A 96 -8.33 -5.05 -4.91
N ARG A 97 -8.35 -3.89 -4.27
CA ARG A 97 -7.84 -2.65 -4.86
C ARG A 97 -6.82 -2.03 -3.91
N PHE A 98 -5.69 -1.62 -4.46
CA PHE A 98 -4.62 -0.98 -3.71
C PHE A 98 -4.21 0.32 -4.40
N SER A 99 -3.71 1.28 -3.62
CA SER A 99 -3.05 2.44 -4.19
C SER A 99 -1.67 2.04 -4.75
N GLY A 100 -1.15 2.78 -5.74
CA GLY A 100 0.23 2.59 -6.20
C GLY A 100 1.24 2.73 -5.05
N ALA A 101 1.00 3.66 -4.13
CA ALA A 101 1.80 3.81 -2.91
C ALA A 101 1.82 2.54 -2.05
N THR A 102 0.67 1.89 -1.85
CA THR A 102 0.58 0.63 -1.10
C THR A 102 1.37 -0.49 -1.78
N LEU A 103 1.29 -0.60 -3.11
CA LEU A 103 2.04 -1.59 -3.87
C LEU A 103 3.55 -1.37 -3.73
N ALA A 104 4.00 -0.14 -4.02
CA ALA A 104 5.40 0.24 -3.92
C ALA A 104 5.96 0.05 -2.51
N THR A 105 5.23 0.47 -1.48
CA THR A 105 5.65 0.37 -0.08
C THR A 105 6.04 -1.05 0.34
N PHE A 106 5.36 -2.08 -0.16
CA PHE A 106 5.62 -3.48 0.22
C PHE A 106 6.56 -4.21 -0.75
N HIS A 107 7.19 -3.50 -1.69
CA HIS A 107 8.32 -4.01 -2.45
C HIS A 107 9.57 -4.13 -1.54
N PRO A 108 10.38 -5.20 -1.64
CA PRO A 108 11.49 -5.43 -0.71
C PRO A 108 12.49 -4.27 -0.58
N GLN A 109 12.89 -3.66 -1.70
CA GLN A 109 13.83 -2.52 -1.67
C GLN A 109 13.22 -1.26 -1.02
N VAL A 110 11.91 -1.05 -1.19
CA VAL A 110 11.21 0.08 -0.56
C VAL A 110 11.05 -0.20 0.94
N GLU A 111 10.67 -1.42 1.33
CA GLU A 111 10.63 -1.81 2.74
C GLU A 111 12.00 -1.63 3.42
N SER A 112 13.10 -1.96 2.74
CA SER A 112 14.47 -1.73 3.24
C SER A 112 14.74 -0.25 3.47
N PHE A 113 14.38 0.61 2.52
CA PHE A 113 14.51 2.06 2.67
C PHE A 113 13.76 2.59 3.90
N PHE A 114 12.49 2.22 4.08
CA PHE A 114 11.74 2.61 5.28
C PHE A 114 12.35 2.07 6.57
N PHE A 115 12.90 0.85 6.54
CA PHE A 115 13.56 0.25 7.69
C PHE A 115 14.86 0.98 8.08
N GLU A 116 15.72 1.28 7.10
CA GLU A 116 17.01 1.96 7.30
C GLU A 116 16.86 3.39 7.82
N HIS A 117 15.73 4.03 7.55
CA HIS A 117 15.38 5.37 8.03
C HIS A 117 14.50 5.36 9.30
N ASP A 118 14.37 4.23 10.00
CA ASP A 118 13.56 4.09 11.22
C ASP A 118 12.07 4.49 11.05
N LEU A 119 11.55 4.36 9.83
CA LEU A 119 10.16 4.66 9.49
C LEU A 119 9.30 3.38 9.53
N HIS A 120 8.76 3.08 10.72
CA HIS A 120 8.01 1.83 10.93
C HIS A 120 6.68 1.74 10.17
N LEU A 121 6.64 0.88 9.15
CA LEU A 121 5.45 0.60 8.32
C LEU A 121 4.35 -0.20 9.04
N LEU A 122 4.70 -0.95 10.10
CA LEU A 122 3.79 -1.94 10.73
C LEU A 122 3.31 -1.56 12.13
N ALA A 123 3.64 -0.36 12.60
CA ALA A 123 3.06 0.23 13.82
C ALA A 123 1.62 0.75 13.61
N GLY A 124 1.07 0.56 12.41
CA GLY A 124 -0.27 0.96 12.00
C GLY A 124 -0.35 1.06 10.46
N HIS A 125 -1.27 1.85 9.91
CA HIS A 125 -1.32 2.07 8.46
C HIS A 125 -0.04 2.76 7.96
N ALA A 126 0.49 2.30 6.82
CA ALA A 126 1.74 2.81 6.24
C ALA A 126 1.73 4.32 5.94
N SER A 127 0.55 4.93 5.78
CA SER A 127 0.39 6.38 5.59
C SER A 127 0.97 7.25 6.71
N ARG A 128 1.18 6.70 7.90
CA ARG A 128 1.90 7.41 8.98
C ARG A 128 3.41 7.49 8.73
N ALA A 129 3.99 6.47 8.11
CA ALA A 129 5.38 6.52 7.67
C ALA A 129 5.50 7.47 6.48
N TRP A 130 4.57 7.39 5.51
CA TRP A 130 4.58 8.28 4.35
C TRP A 130 4.50 9.76 4.73
N SER A 131 3.74 10.11 5.77
CA SER A 131 3.61 11.50 6.22
C SER A 131 4.87 12.07 6.89
N ARG A 132 5.91 11.26 7.08
CA ARG A 132 7.20 11.66 7.65
C ARG A 132 8.30 11.78 6.61
N LEU A 133 8.02 11.40 5.36
CA LEU A 133 8.96 11.55 4.26
C LEU A 133 9.12 13.03 3.93
N ASP A 134 10.32 13.38 3.47
CA ASP A 134 10.65 14.74 3.02
C ASP A 134 9.95 15.01 1.68
N ARG A 135 9.86 13.98 0.83
CA ARG A 135 9.05 13.96 -0.39
C ARG A 135 8.33 12.63 -0.53
N PHE A 136 7.04 12.70 -0.85
CA PHE A 136 6.21 11.54 -1.17
C PHE A 136 5.26 11.90 -2.30
N ASP A 137 5.46 11.31 -3.47
CA ASP A 137 4.79 11.74 -4.69
C ASP A 137 4.48 10.57 -5.62
N SER A 138 3.56 10.79 -6.56
CA SER A 138 3.19 9.84 -7.58
C SER A 138 3.02 10.53 -8.93
N GLU A 139 3.78 10.12 -9.94
CA GLU A 139 3.81 10.73 -11.27
C GLU A 139 3.35 9.75 -12.35
N THR A 140 2.52 10.24 -13.27
CA THR A 140 2.14 9.47 -14.47
C THR A 140 3.28 9.55 -15.49
N LEU A 141 3.90 8.41 -15.81
CA LEU A 141 4.95 8.33 -16.84
C LEU A 141 4.35 8.14 -18.25
N GLU A 142 3.28 7.36 -18.34
CA GLU A 142 2.62 7.02 -19.60
C GLU A 142 1.14 6.74 -19.33
N THR A 143 0.26 7.10 -20.25
CA THR A 143 -1.20 6.90 -20.07
C THR A 143 -1.75 5.68 -20.78
N ASP A 144 -1.11 5.25 -21.88
CA ASP A 144 -1.54 4.11 -22.68
C ASP A 144 -0.33 3.45 -23.38
N PRO A 145 0.17 2.31 -22.87
CA PRO A 145 -0.31 1.61 -21.68
C PRO A 145 0.13 2.33 -20.38
N PRO A 146 -0.69 2.31 -19.30
CA PRO A 146 -0.45 3.17 -18.14
C PRO A 146 0.79 2.76 -17.34
N ARG A 147 1.66 3.74 -17.05
CA ARG A 147 2.84 3.58 -16.18
C ARG A 147 2.89 4.70 -15.15
N LEU A 148 3.30 4.35 -13.94
CA LEU A 148 3.29 5.23 -12.78
C LEU A 148 4.61 5.12 -12.03
N GLU A 149 5.21 6.26 -11.66
CA GLU A 149 6.33 6.30 -10.73
C GLU A 149 5.85 6.70 -9.34
N MET A 150 6.34 5.99 -8.32
CA MET A 150 6.20 6.38 -6.92
C MET A 150 7.55 6.89 -6.41
N THR A 151 7.56 8.05 -5.75
CA THR A 151 8.77 8.62 -5.14
C THR A 151 8.68 8.63 -3.63
N PHE A 152 9.75 8.19 -2.97
CA PHE A 152 9.94 8.23 -1.52
C PHE A 152 11.30 8.88 -1.23
N ALA A 153 11.33 10.08 -0.64
CA ALA A 153 12.57 10.74 -0.26
C ALA A 153 12.60 11.03 1.25
N HIS A 154 13.75 10.77 1.87
CA HIS A 154 14.00 11.07 3.27
C HIS A 154 15.49 11.08 3.58
N GLY A 155 15.95 12.00 4.41
CA GLY A 155 17.32 11.98 4.93
C GLY A 155 18.39 12.14 3.86
N GLY A 156 18.12 12.91 2.80
CA GLY A 156 19.06 13.14 1.70
C GLY A 156 19.15 11.99 0.70
N GLU A 157 18.26 11.00 0.78
CA GLU A 157 18.14 9.91 -0.19
C GLU A 157 16.76 9.93 -0.84
N THR A 158 16.69 9.50 -2.10
CA THR A 158 15.46 9.30 -2.85
C THR A 158 15.42 7.89 -3.41
N LEU A 159 14.26 7.25 -3.29
CA LEU A 159 13.93 5.98 -3.91
C LEU A 159 12.71 6.14 -4.81
N THR A 160 12.82 5.73 -6.07
CA THR A 160 11.71 5.67 -7.01
C THR A 160 11.34 4.23 -7.35
N ALA A 161 10.06 3.98 -7.59
CA ALA A 161 9.53 2.68 -7.97
C ALA A 161 8.53 2.82 -9.12
N GLU A 162 8.83 2.17 -10.25
CA GLU A 162 7.99 2.17 -11.44
C GLU A 162 6.98 1.01 -11.40
N ILE A 163 5.70 1.35 -11.53
CA ILE A 163 4.57 0.43 -11.59
C ILE A 163 4.10 0.33 -13.05
N MET A 164 4.07 -0.90 -13.55
CA MET A 164 3.70 -1.26 -14.92
C MET A 164 2.18 -1.45 -15.09
N PRO A 165 1.67 -1.56 -16.34
CA PRO A 165 0.24 -1.75 -16.61
C PRO A 165 -0.39 -2.96 -15.92
N ASP A 166 0.38 -4.02 -15.68
CA ASP A 166 -0.05 -5.25 -14.98
C ASP A 166 0.07 -5.15 -13.44
N ALA A 167 0.25 -3.93 -12.92
CA ALA A 167 0.47 -3.62 -11.50
C ALA A 167 1.72 -4.29 -10.88
N THR A 168 2.67 -4.75 -11.70
CA THR A 168 3.98 -5.17 -11.23
C THR A 168 4.93 -3.99 -11.06
N ILE A 169 5.90 -4.13 -10.16
CA ILE A 169 6.99 -3.17 -10.01
C ILE A 169 8.19 -3.72 -10.76
N ARG A 170 8.69 -2.96 -11.74
CA ARG A 170 9.78 -3.43 -12.62
C ARG A 170 11.11 -2.77 -12.34
N THR A 171 11.09 -1.48 -12.05
CA THR A 171 12.29 -0.69 -11.81
C THR A 171 12.21 -0.08 -10.41
N VAL A 172 13.25 -0.27 -9.62
CA VAL A 172 13.44 0.46 -8.36
C VAL A 172 14.84 1.05 -8.35
N GLN A 173 14.92 2.37 -8.20
CA GLN A 173 16.16 3.11 -8.19
C GLN A 173 16.29 3.85 -6.87
N ARG A 174 17.50 3.90 -6.34
CA ARG A 174 17.85 4.66 -5.14
C ARG A 174 19.08 5.50 -5.45
N TYR A 175 19.04 6.78 -5.07
CA TYR A 175 20.10 7.74 -5.32
C TYR A 175 20.11 8.83 -4.23
N ALA A 176 21.24 9.51 -4.07
CA ALA A 176 21.33 10.68 -3.20
C ALA A 176 20.47 11.80 -3.79
N THR A 177 19.74 12.51 -2.93
CA THR A 177 18.96 13.68 -3.34
C THR A 177 19.93 14.83 -3.59
N ASP A 178 19.94 15.39 -4.80
CA ASP A 178 20.67 16.64 -5.07
C ASP A 178 20.07 17.74 -4.20
N SER A 179 20.90 18.29 -3.31
CA SER A 179 20.59 19.36 -2.36
C SER A 179 20.44 20.71 -3.01
#